data_AF-A0A957W0P1-F1
#
_entry.id   AF-A0A957W0P1-F1
#
_cell.length_a   1.000
_cell.length_b   1.000
_cell.length_c   1.000
_cell.angle_alpha   90.00
_cell.angle_beta   90.00
_cell.angle_gamma   90.00
#
_symmetry.space_group_name_H-M   'P 1'
#
loop_
_entity.id
_entity.type
_entity.pdbx_description
1 polymer ?
#
loop_
_entity_poly.entity_id
_entity_poly.type
_entity_poly.pdbx_seq_one_letter_code
_entity_poly.pdbx_strand_id
1 'polypeptide(L)'
;MRIRKSLLLLVLFLGLALLVNLLALIFLAHTITGALPTIGANVEDQLLAVQMQARLRDSEAALYRYLMEGKPGLKSQFRDLLHSFTADVDRYTVTVASTQEQLWATDLAETRQQ
;
A
#
# COMPACT_ATOMS: atom_id res chain seq x y z
N MET A 1 -36.91 4.63 51.61
CA MET A 1 -35.94 5.51 50.90
C MET A 1 -34.70 4.80 50.33
N ARG A 2 -34.21 3.71 50.94
CA ARG A 2 -32.97 3.01 50.51
C ARG A 2 -33.06 2.40 49.09
N ILE A 3 -34.21 1.79 48.76
CA ILE A 3 -34.47 1.14 47.45
C ILE A 3 -34.51 2.15 46.30
N ARG A 4 -35.17 3.31 46.47
CA ARG A 4 -35.24 4.36 45.45
C ARG A 4 -33.86 4.94 45.09
N LYS A 5 -32.98 5.12 46.08
CA LYS A 5 -31.59 5.58 45.85
C LYS A 5 -30.76 4.53 45.10
N SER A 6 -30.92 3.25 45.43
CA SER A 6 -30.22 2.17 44.74
C SER A 6 -30.67 2.02 43.28
N LEU A 7 -31.95 2.24 43.00
CA LEU A 7 -32.52 2.16 41.65
C LEU A 7 -32.06 3.33 40.77
N LEU A 8 -31.98 4.54 41.33
CA LEU A 8 -31.40 5.70 40.66
C LEU A 8 -29.90 5.51 40.36
N LEU A 9 -29.13 4.96 41.28
CA LEU A 9 -27.72 4.63 41.06
C LEU A 9 -27.56 3.61 39.92
N LEU A 10 -28.39 2.57 39.89
CA LEU A 10 -28.35 1.55 38.85
C LEU A 10 -28.63 2.14 37.45
N VAL A 11 -29.66 2.99 37.34
CA VAL A 11 -29.98 3.69 36.09
C VAL A 11 -28.84 4.63 35.67
N LEU A 12 -28.23 5.34 36.61
CA LEU A 12 -27.10 6.22 36.35
C LEU A 12 -25.88 5.44 35.83
N PHE A 13 -25.51 4.33 36.48
CA PHE A 13 -24.41 3.48 36.05
C PHE A 13 -24.68 2.83 34.68
N LEU A 14 -25.92 2.38 34.44
CA LEU A 14 -26.30 1.84 33.14
C LEU A 14 -26.17 2.90 32.04
N GLY A 15 -26.67 4.11 32.29
CA GLY A 15 -26.55 5.23 31.35
C GLY A 15 -25.10 5.60 31.08
N LEU A 16 -24.25 5.63 32.13
CA LEU A 16 -22.82 5.90 31.99
C LEU A 16 -22.11 4.83 31.16
N ALA A 17 -22.40 3.56 31.41
CA ALA A 17 -21.85 2.44 30.66
C ALA A 17 -22.25 2.48 29.18
N LEU A 18 -23.51 2.85 28.90
CA LEU A 18 -24.01 3.01 27.53
C LEU A 18 -23.30 4.15 26.79
N LEU A 19 -23.06 5.26 27.50
CA LEU A 19 -22.40 6.44 26.95
C LEU A 19 -20.92 6.17 26.64
N VAL A 20 -20.22 5.46 27.54
CA VAL A 20 -18.84 5.01 27.30
C VAL A 20 -18.77 4.06 26.10
N ASN A 21 -19.71 3.12 25.98
CA ASN A 21 -19.74 2.21 24.83
C ASN A 21 -20.01 2.96 23.51
N LEU A 22 -20.93 3.94 23.52
CA LEU A 22 -21.19 4.79 22.34
C LEU A 22 -19.94 5.59 21.94
N LEU A 23 -19.25 6.21 22.91
CA LEU A 23 -18.01 6.93 22.65
C LEU A 23 -16.90 6.02 22.12
N ALA A 24 -16.76 4.82 22.69
CA ALA A 24 -15.80 3.83 22.22
C ALA A 24 -16.10 3.38 20.78
N LEU A 25 -17.38 3.20 20.44
CA LEU A 25 -17.80 2.83 19.10
C LEU A 25 -17.53 3.95 18.09
N ILE A 26 -17.82 5.21 18.45
CA ILE A 26 -17.54 6.38 17.62
C ILE A 26 -16.02 6.53 17.41
N PHE A 27 -15.24 6.38 18.48
CA PHE A 27 -13.78 6.43 18.41
C PHE A 27 -13.24 5.34 17.49
N LEU A 28 -13.69 4.09 17.67
CA LEU A 28 -13.27 2.97 16.83
C LEU A 28 -13.66 3.19 15.35
N ALA A 29 -14.88 3.65 15.08
CA ALA A 29 -15.31 3.98 13.73
C ALA A 29 -14.43 5.06 13.09
N HIS A 30 -14.09 6.11 13.85
CA HIS A 30 -13.22 7.18 13.37
C HIS A 30 -11.79 6.69 13.10
N THR A 31 -11.23 5.88 14.00
CA THR A 31 -9.88 5.32 13.85
C THR A 31 -9.79 4.35 12.67
N ILE A 32 -10.78 3.45 12.50
CA ILE A 32 -10.80 2.51 11.38
C ILE A 32 -10.92 3.26 10.05
N THR A 33 -11.80 4.25 9.98
CA THR A 33 -11.99 5.05 8.74
C THR A 33 -10.73 5.85 8.38
N GLY A 34 -10.00 6.34 9.39
CA GLY A 34 -8.73 7.05 9.17
C GLY A 34 -7.53 6.15 8.83
N ALA A 35 -7.52 4.90 9.32
CA ALA A 35 -6.39 3.97 9.16
C ALA A 35 -6.49 3.04 7.94
N LEU A 36 -7.70 2.75 7.44
CA LEU A 36 -7.90 1.91 6.25
C LEU A 36 -7.20 2.46 4.99
N PRO A 37 -7.25 3.76 4.67
CA PRO A 37 -6.62 4.30 3.47
C PRO A 37 -5.09 4.18 3.51
N THR A 38 -4.47 4.37 4.67
CA THR A 38 -3.02 4.30 4.83
C THR A 38 -2.50 2.87 4.76
N ILE A 39 -3.26 1.89 5.27
CA ILE A 39 -2.93 0.47 5.11
C ILE A 39 -3.04 0.05 3.63
N GLY A 40 -4.10 0.50 2.93
CA GLY A 40 -4.29 0.20 1.51
C GLY A 40 -3.15 0.74 0.63
N ALA A 41 -2.79 2.00 0.82
CA ALA A 41 -1.70 2.65 0.08
C ALA A 41 -0.36 1.92 0.29
N ASN A 42 -0.01 1.59 1.54
CA ASN A 42 1.24 0.89 1.85
C ASN A 42 1.33 -0.52 1.22
N VAL A 43 0.21 -1.23 1.08
CA VAL A 43 0.18 -2.56 0.44
C VAL A 43 0.32 -2.43 -1.07
N GLU A 44 -0.32 -1.43 -1.68
CA GLU A 44 -0.19 -1.16 -3.12
C GLU A 44 1.25 -0.78 -3.49
N ASP A 45 1.88 0.09 -2.70
CA ASP A 45 3.27 0.51 -2.88
C ASP A 45 4.24 -0.69 -2.79
N GLN A 46 4.07 -1.54 -1.77
CA GLN A 46 4.89 -2.76 -1.62
C GLN A 46 4.69 -3.75 -2.77
N LEU A 47 3.44 -3.91 -3.25
CA LEU A 47 3.16 -4.77 -4.39
C LEU A 47 3.85 -4.26 -5.66
N LEU A 48 3.80 -2.95 -5.90
CA LEU A 48 4.48 -2.32 -7.05
C LEU A 48 5.99 -2.49 -6.95
N ALA A 49 6.59 -2.29 -5.79
CA ALA A 49 8.02 -2.53 -5.58
C ALA A 49 8.46 -3.96 -5.92
N VAL A 50 7.69 -4.96 -5.49
CA VAL A 50 7.94 -6.38 -5.80
C VAL A 50 7.78 -6.66 -7.30
N GLN A 51 6.76 -6.09 -7.95
CA GLN A 51 6.55 -6.25 -9.38
C GLN A 51 7.68 -5.63 -10.21
N MET A 52 8.12 -4.43 -9.84
CA MET A 52 9.27 -3.76 -10.45
C MET A 52 10.52 -4.65 -10.37
N GLN A 53 10.84 -5.17 -9.19
CA GLN A 53 12.00 -6.05 -9.00
C GLN A 53 11.89 -7.34 -9.85
N ALA A 54 10.72 -7.97 -9.86
CA ALA A 54 10.48 -9.18 -10.64
C ALA A 54 10.66 -8.94 -12.15
N ARG A 55 10.08 -7.86 -12.68
CA ARG A 55 10.19 -7.50 -14.10
C ARG A 55 11.62 -7.19 -14.51
N LEU A 56 12.38 -6.49 -13.65
CA LEU A 56 13.78 -6.21 -13.91
C LEU A 56 14.61 -7.50 -14.01
N ARG A 57 14.47 -8.39 -13.02
CA ARG A 57 15.16 -9.68 -13.00
C ARG A 57 14.80 -10.55 -14.20
N ASP A 58 13.52 -10.62 -14.55
CA ASP A 58 13.04 -11.43 -15.66
C ASP A 58 13.51 -10.85 -17.01
N SER A 59 13.61 -9.51 -17.11
CA SER A 59 14.17 -8.85 -18.29
C SER A 59 15.65 -9.18 -18.45
N GLU A 60 16.43 -9.12 -17.37
CA GLU A 60 17.85 -9.50 -17.34
C GLU A 60 18.02 -10.97 -17.76
N ALA A 61 17.19 -11.87 -17.23
CA ALA A 61 17.20 -13.28 -17.63
C ALA A 61 16.87 -13.46 -19.12
N ALA A 62 15.89 -12.72 -19.67
CA ALA A 62 15.57 -12.76 -21.09
C ALA A 62 16.73 -12.26 -21.96
N LEU A 63 17.43 -11.21 -21.51
CA LEU A 63 18.62 -10.68 -22.19
C LEU A 63 19.75 -11.71 -22.19
N TYR A 64 20.07 -12.32 -21.05
CA TYR A 64 21.10 -13.36 -20.97
C TYR A 64 20.80 -14.55 -21.87
N ARG A 65 19.54 -15.02 -21.85
CA ARG A 65 19.13 -16.11 -22.75
C ARG A 65 19.21 -15.69 -24.21
N TYR A 66 18.89 -14.44 -24.56
CA TYR A 66 19.08 -13.94 -25.92
C TYR A 66 20.56 -13.98 -26.33
N LEU A 67 21.46 -13.54 -25.44
CA LEU A 67 22.90 -13.55 -25.69
C LEU A 67 23.47 -14.98 -25.84
N MET A 68 22.89 -15.96 -25.14
CA MET A 68 23.31 -17.37 -25.21
C MET A 68 22.66 -18.14 -26.38
N GLU A 69 21.35 -17.98 -26.58
CA GLU A 69 20.55 -18.79 -27.49
C GLU A 69 20.29 -18.11 -28.85
N GLY A 70 20.46 -16.78 -28.95
CA GLY A 70 20.25 -16.00 -30.18
C GLY A 70 18.79 -15.92 -30.66
N LYS A 71 17.82 -16.42 -29.87
CA LYS A 71 16.42 -16.50 -30.30
C LYS A 71 15.75 -15.13 -30.32
N PRO A 72 15.19 -14.67 -31.46
CA PRO A 72 14.61 -13.32 -31.57
C PRO A 72 13.41 -13.09 -30.64
N GLY A 73 12.67 -14.13 -30.24
CA GLY A 73 11.56 -14.02 -29.28
C GLY A 73 12.00 -13.55 -27.88
N LEU A 74 13.26 -13.78 -27.51
CA LEU A 74 13.80 -13.32 -26.22
C LEU A 74 14.10 -11.82 -26.24
N LYS A 75 14.45 -11.26 -27.41
CA LYS A 75 14.63 -9.81 -27.59
C LYS A 75 13.31 -9.06 -27.41
N SER A 76 12.21 -9.58 -27.97
CA SER A 76 10.88 -9.01 -27.71
C SER A 76 10.48 -9.16 -26.25
N GLN A 77 10.72 -10.32 -25.64
CA GLN A 77 10.42 -10.54 -24.23
C GLN A 77 11.16 -9.56 -23.31
N PHE A 78 12.46 -9.34 -23.54
CA PHE A 78 13.25 -8.35 -22.82
C PHE A 78 12.65 -6.94 -22.92
N ARG A 79 12.36 -6.49 -24.14
CA ARG A 79 11.77 -5.18 -24.39
C ARG A 79 10.42 -5.03 -23.70
N ASP A 80 9.56 -6.04 -23.79
CA ASP A 80 8.21 -5.98 -23.25
C ASP A 80 8.24 -5.98 -21.71
N LEU A 81 9.18 -6.70 -21.09
CA LEU A 81 9.41 -6.67 -19.65
C LEU A 81 9.97 -5.32 -19.18
N LEU A 82 10.89 -4.69 -19.94
CA LEU A 82 11.38 -3.34 -19.65
C LEU A 82 10.30 -2.27 -19.78
N HIS A 83 9.44 -2.38 -20.79
CA HIS A 83 8.31 -1.48 -20.94
C HIS A 83 7.32 -1.62 -19.79
N SER A 84 7.06 -2.86 -19.37
CA SER A 84 6.22 -3.14 -18.21
C SER A 84 6.86 -2.62 -16.92
N PHE A 85 8.16 -2.82 -16.71
CA PHE A 85 8.90 -2.24 -15.57
C PHE A 85 8.76 -0.71 -15.55
N THR A 86 8.89 -0.08 -16.72
CA THR A 86 8.77 1.37 -16.87
C THR A 86 7.41 1.88 -16.42
N ALA A 87 6.33 1.22 -16.85
CA ALA A 87 4.98 1.58 -16.44
C ALA A 87 4.77 1.41 -14.92
N ASP A 88 5.39 0.41 -14.29
CA ASP A 88 5.29 0.23 -12.84
C ASP A 88 6.02 1.32 -12.07
N VAL A 89 7.21 1.75 -12.54
CA VAL A 89 7.94 2.86 -11.89
C VAL A 89 7.12 4.14 -11.99
N ASP A 90 6.56 4.45 -13.17
CA ASP A 90 5.74 5.66 -13.35
C ASP A 90 4.50 5.64 -12.44
N ARG A 91 3.91 4.45 -12.23
CA ARG A 91 2.82 4.25 -11.30
C ARG A 91 3.27 4.42 -9.85
N TYR A 92 4.41 3.85 -9.49
CA TYR A 92 4.96 3.95 -8.14
C TYR A 92 5.28 5.41 -7.76
N THR A 93 5.80 6.22 -8.70
CA THR A 93 6.07 7.65 -8.48
C THR A 93 4.82 8.47 -8.11
N VAL A 94 3.64 8.09 -8.60
CA VAL A 94 2.39 8.80 -8.31
C VAL A 94 1.63 8.25 -7.10
N THR A 95 1.84 6.98 -6.74
CA THR A 95 1.13 6.34 -5.62
C THR A 95 1.82 6.57 -4.28
N VAL A 96 3.15 6.68 -4.30
CA VAL A 96 3.93 6.71 -3.06
C VAL A 96 3.72 7.97 -2.22
N ALA A 97 3.42 7.79 -0.93
CA ALA A 97 3.08 8.90 -0.02
C ALA A 97 4.31 9.58 0.62
N SER A 98 5.44 8.87 0.69
CA SER A 98 6.66 9.36 1.35
C SER A 98 7.50 10.22 0.40
N THR A 99 7.87 11.43 0.83
CA THR A 99 8.77 12.31 0.07
C THR A 99 10.09 11.63 -0.28
N GLN A 100 10.62 10.78 0.62
CA GLN A 100 11.87 10.07 0.37
C GLN A 100 11.74 8.99 -0.69
N GLU A 101 10.64 8.24 -0.68
CA GLU A 101 10.39 7.23 -1.72
C GLU A 101 10.01 7.88 -3.05
N GLN A 102 9.35 9.03 -3.03
CA GLN A 102 9.07 9.81 -4.23
C GLN A 102 10.35 10.32 -4.91
N LEU A 103 11.33 10.78 -4.12
CA LEU A 103 12.66 11.15 -4.65
C LEU A 103 13.35 9.94 -5.28
N TRP A 104 13.36 8.80 -4.60
CA TRP A 104 13.94 7.57 -5.13
C TRP A 104 13.25 7.10 -6.42
N ALA A 105 11.91 7.15 -6.47
CA ALA A 105 11.14 6.80 -7.65
C ALA A 105 11.41 7.74 -8.83
N THR A 106 11.62 9.04 -8.53
CA THR A 106 12.00 10.05 -9.52
C THR A 106 13.40 9.79 -10.07
N ASP A 107 14.39 9.55 -9.22
CA ASP A 107 15.75 9.18 -9.63
C ASP A 107 15.76 7.91 -10.49
N LEU A 108 14.96 6.91 -10.10
CA LEU A 108 14.80 5.66 -10.86
C LEU A 108 14.12 5.89 -12.22
N ALA A 109 13.23 6.88 -12.31
CA ALA A 109 12.63 7.28 -13.58
C ALA A 109 13.61 8.00 -14.49
N GLU A 110 14.44 8.89 -13.94
CA GLU A 110 15.46 9.63 -14.68
C GLU A 110 16.59 8.74 -15.21
N THR A 111 16.98 7.71 -14.43
CA THR A 111 17.99 6.72 -14.86
C THR A 111 17.61 6.01 -16.17
N ARG A 112 16.31 5.98 -16.51
CA ARG A 112 15.79 5.36 -17.73
C ARG A 112 15.77 6.29 -18.94
N GLN A 113 15.92 7.62 -18.75
CA GLN A 113 15.87 8.62 -19.82
C GLN A 113 17.25 9.00 -20.37
N GLN A 114 18.33 8.59 -19.71
CA GLN A 114 19.72 8.78 -20.14
C GLN A 114 20.20 7.60 -20.99
#